data_AF-B2JX67-F1
#
_entry.id   AF-B2JX67-F1
#
_cell.length_a   1.000
_cell.length_b   1.000
_cell.length_c   1.000
_cell.angle_alpha   90.00
_cell.angle_beta   90.00
_cell.angle_gamma   90.00
#
_symmetry.space_group_name_H-M   'P 1'
#
loop_
_entity.id
_entity.type
_entity.pdbx_description
1 polymer ?
#
loop_
_entity_poly.entity_id
_entity_poly.type
_entity_poly.pdbx_seq_one_letter_code
_entity_poly.pdbx_strand_id
1 'polypeptide(L)' 'MQKISNLILNINLRIEDKASGQVVFQRCADIRGNTGRSWQRGVDALVGLLASEPDSAD' A
#
# COMPACT_ATOMS: atom_id res chain seq x y z
N MET A 1 31.17 -7.21 7.44
CA MET A 1 29.70 -7.06 7.33
C MET A 1 29.30 -7.38 5.90
N GLN A 2 28.54 -8.45 5.67
CA GLN A 2 28.12 -8.86 4.32
C GLN A 2 26.82 -8.16 3.95
N LYS A 3 26.74 -7.66 2.70
CA LYS A 3 25.56 -6.96 2.19
C LYS A 3 24.47 -7.99 1.85
N ILE A 4 23.49 -8.18 2.74
CA ILE A 4 22.31 -9.00 2.43
C ILE A 4 21.33 -8.11 1.67
N SER A 5 21.28 -8.24 0.35
CA SER A 5 20.24 -7.59 -0.44
C SER A 5 18.99 -8.45 -0.37
N ASN A 6 17.99 -8.02 0.39
CA ASN A 6 16.66 -8.64 0.36
C ASN A 6 15.91 -8.12 -0.88
N LEU A 7 15.24 -9.02 -1.60
CA LEU A 7 14.30 -8.69 -2.67
C LEU A 7 13.39 -7.54 -2.23
N ILE A 8 13.36 -6.44 -2.98
CA ILE A 8 12.45 -5.33 -2.73
C ILE A 8 11.28 -5.48 -3.69
N LEU A 9 10.06 -5.45 -3.14
CA LEU A 9 8.83 -5.46 -3.90
C LEU A 9 8.06 -4.19 -3.58
N ASN A 10 7.40 -3.63 -4.59
CA ASN A 10 6.51 -2.49 -4.42
C ASN A 10 5.06 -2.94 -4.56
N ILE A 11 4.19 -2.45 -3.69
CA ILE A 11 2.74 -2.67 -3.72
C ILE A 11 2.09 -1.32 -4.01
N ASN A 12 1.33 -1.23 -5.10
CA ASN A 12 0.48 -0.07 -5.40
C ASN A 12 -0.97 -0.38 -5.06
N LEU A 13 -1.61 0.48 -4.25
CA LEU A 13 -3.05 0.44 -3.97
C LEU A 13 -3.70 1.68 -4.60
N ARG A 14 -4.68 1.43 -5.49
CA ARG A 14 -5.50 2.45 -6.15
C ARG A 14 -6.96 2.09 -5.90
N ILE A 15 -7.75 3.06 -5.47
CA ILE A 15 -9.20 2.94 -5.31
C ILE A 15 -9.85 4.03 -6.14
N GLU A 16 -10.87 3.63 -6.88
CA GLU A 16 -11.62 4.50 -7.78
C GLU A 16 -13.08 4.48 -7.40
N ASP A 17 -13.72 5.64 -7.46
CA ASP A 17 -15.17 5.70 -7.47
C ASP A 17 -15.69 5.04 -8.75
N LYS A 18 -16.61 4.08 -8.59
CA LYS A 18 -17.09 3.26 -9.71
C LYS A 18 -17.92 4.05 -10.71
N ALA A 19 -18.63 5.08 -10.26
CA ALA A 19 -19.56 5.83 -11.11
C ALA A 19 -18.83 6.85 -12.00
N SER A 20 -17.86 7.57 -11.43
CA SER A 20 -17.08 8.61 -12.11
C SER A 20 -15.74 8.12 -12.68
N GLY A 21 -15.21 7.01 -12.16
CA GLY A 21 -13.85 6.56 -12.46
C GLY A 21 -12.77 7.42 -11.79
N GLN A 22 -13.15 8.34 -10.89
CA GLN A 22 -12.20 9.21 -10.21
C GLN A 22 -11.38 8.40 -9.19
N VAL A 23 -10.06 8.64 -9.14
CA VAL A 23 -9.21 8.08 -8.11
C VAL A 23 -9.48 8.79 -6.79
N VAL A 24 -9.98 8.05 -5.81
CA VAL A 24 -10.28 8.57 -4.47
C VAL A 24 -9.18 8.22 -3.46
N PHE A 25 -8.34 7.23 -3.77
CA PHE A 25 -7.19 6.87 -2.96
C PHE A 25 -6.08 6.29 -3.84
N GLN A 26 -4.85 6.72 -3.61
CA GLN A 26 -3.67 6.09 -4.22
C GLN A 26 -2.45 6.22 -3.31
N ARG A 27 -1.88 5.09 -2.90
CA ARG A 27 -0.64 5.01 -2.11
C ARG A 27 0.15 3.76 -2.50
N CYS A 28 1.44 3.74 -2.18
CA CYS A 28 2.27 2.57 -2.37
C CYS A 28 3.14 2.29 -1.14
N ALA A 29 3.59 1.04 -1.04
CA ALA A 29 4.51 0.60 0.01
C ALA A 29 5.58 -0.30 -0.57
N ASP A 30 6.82 -0.09 -0.13
CA ASP A 30 7.93 -1.00 -0.43
C ASP A 30 8.08 -2.02 0.69
N ILE A 31 8.08 -3.30 0.33
CA ILE A 31 8.35 -4.42 1.24
C ILE A 31 9.68 -5.08 0.91
N ARG A 32 10.33 -5.65 1.94
CA ARG A 32 11.56 -6.43 1.79
C ARG A 32 11.28 -7.91 2.05
N GLY A 33 11.64 -8.75 1.09
CA GLY A 33 11.38 -10.20 1.08
C GLY A 33 9.98 -10.56 0.58
N ASN A 34 9.85 -11.73 -0.07
CA ASN A 34 8.58 -12.28 -0.54
C ASN A 34 8.01 -13.31 0.46
N THR A 35 7.64 -12.84 1.67
CA THR A 35 7.11 -13.69 2.73
C THR A 35 5.71 -13.24 3.10
N GLY A 36 4.85 -14.15 3.60
CA GLY A 36 3.51 -13.78 4.06
C GLY A 36 3.53 -12.63 5.08
N ARG A 37 4.52 -12.60 5.99
CA ARG A 37 4.68 -11.53 6.98
C ARG A 37 5.03 -10.18 6.35
N SER A 38 5.91 -10.14 5.34
CA SER A 38 6.27 -8.88 4.67
C SER A 38 5.11 -8.33 3.85
N TRP A 39 4.35 -9.21 3.18
CA TRP A 39 3.11 -8.85 2.51
C TRP A 39 2.04 -8.32 3.46
N GLN A 40 1.77 -9.03 4.55
CA GLN A 40 0.76 -8.62 5.53
C GLN A 40 1.06 -7.23 6.11
N ARG A 41 2.32 -6.97 6.49
CA ARG A 41 2.73 -5.63 6.95
C ARG A 41 2.56 -4.53 5.89
N GLY A 42 2.87 -4.84 4.63
CA GLY A 42 2.70 -3.88 3.53
C GLY A 42 1.22 -3.54 3.30
N VAL A 43 0.35 -4.55 3.32
CA VAL A 43 -1.10 -4.36 3.15
C VAL A 43 -1.72 -3.66 4.36
N ASP A 44 -1.39 -4.08 5.59
CA ASP A 44 -1.91 -3.48 6.81
C ASP A 44 -1.55 -1.98 6.88
N ALA A 45 -0.34 -1.61 6.45
CA ALA A 45 0.06 -0.21 6.37
C ALA A 45 -0.79 0.59 5.36
N LEU A 46 -1.01 0.05 4.15
CA LEU A 46 -1.80 0.72 3.11
C LEU A 46 -3.28 0.85 3.48
N VAL A 47 -3.86 -0.21 4.06
CA VAL A 47 -5.26 -0.21 4.53
C VAL A 47 -5.42 0.69 5.75
N GLY A 48 -4.43 0.72 6.66
CA GLY A 48 -4.42 1.65 7.79
C GLY A 48 -4.43 3.12 7.34
N LEU A 49 -3.65 3.46 6.32
CA LEU A 49 -3.66 4.80 5.71
C LEU A 49 -5.04 5.14 5.15
N LEU A 50 -5.63 4.23 4.37
CA LEU A 50 -6.98 4.39 3.84
C LEU A 50 -8.02 4.63 4.94
N ALA A 51 -7.99 3.83 6.01
CA ALA A 51 -8.95 3.95 7.12
C ALA A 51 -8.76 5.24 7.96
N SER A 52 -7.55 5.83 7.92
CA SER A 52 -7.23 7.05 8.65
C SER A 52 -7.50 8.33 7.86
N GLU A 53 -7.72 8.24 6.55
CA GLU A 53 -7.98 9.41 5.71
C GLU A 53 -9.41 9.88 6.02
N PRO A 54 -9.59 11.11 6.56
CA PRO A 54 -10.93 11.65 6.75
C PRO A 54 -11.61 11.72 5.39
N ASP A 55 -12.90 11.38 5.36
CA ASP A 55 -13.73 11.41 4.16
C ASP A 55 -13.56 12.79 3.53
N SER A 56 -12.72 12.85 2.49
CA SER A 56 -12.33 14.11 1.85
C SER A 56 -13.43 14.44 0.84
N ALA A 57 -14.63 14.62 1.38
CA ALA A 57 -15.84 15.02 0.70
C ALA A 57 -16.24 16.38 1.28
N ASP A 58 -15.51 17.41 0.85
CA ASP A 58 -16.02 18.79 0.78
C ASP A 58 -16.45 19.06 -0.67
#